data_AF-A0A0B2VI32-F1
#
_entry.id   AF-A0A0B2VI32-F1
#
_cell.length_a   1.000
_cell.length_b   1.000
_cell.length_c   1.000
_cell.angle_alpha   90.00
_cell.angle_beta   90.00
_cell.angle_gamma   90.00
#
_symmetry.space_group_name_H-M   'P 1'
#
loop_
_entity.id
_entity.type
_entity.pdbx_description
1 polymer ?
#
loop_
_entity_poly.entity_id
_entity_poly.type
_entity_poly.pdbx_seq_one_letter_code
_entity_poly.pdbx_strand_id
1 'polypeptide(L)'
;MKWVIGGVELHPRPYTPYWILVSLFVAQTTAVCFTHCLTARLALCDTLFLVLALNSKGFVCSENACGVWRSASIVAFEGLMFVNFTHAAQMLIERHDEGVHLRGIYIGLTLLDILIKLVLMCAQMMPNIYVGHVSNILLHFSSTSATLAVAILDYFGHEDGLILKADPMFTLITSAILAMIALPAFFRSVPLLCGDVPSNFKVDEFKAEINAKFCSTYCQHIHVYRRWPTDSFDAFLSVVHRCSTSEPNWEECAQRNIIKIQNEIRSVLTKAGAREVTVEPLIVEETSSASWYRCVNQSCRNKSCC
;
A
#
# COMPACT_ATOMS: atom_id res chain seq x y z
N MET A 1 10.86 9.69 23.21
CA MET A 1 10.81 8.25 23.52
C MET A 1 11.15 7.50 22.24
N LYS A 2 12.28 6.79 22.20
CA LYS A 2 12.74 6.05 21.01
C LYS A 2 12.10 4.67 21.02
N TRP A 3 11.46 4.26 19.92
CA TRP A 3 10.90 2.92 19.76
C TRP A 3 11.79 2.15 18.79
N VAL A 4 12.38 1.04 19.27
CA VAL A 4 13.19 0.13 18.45
C VAL A 4 12.41 -1.17 18.33
N ILE A 5 11.99 -1.52 17.11
CA ILE A 5 11.41 -2.82 16.79
C ILE A 5 12.31 -3.45 15.73
N GLY A 6 12.94 -4.58 16.04
CA GLY A 6 13.76 -5.34 15.08
C GLY A 6 14.98 -4.60 14.51
N GLY A 7 15.56 -3.64 15.24
CA GLY A 7 16.75 -2.89 14.79
C GLY A 7 16.48 -1.70 13.86
N VAL A 8 15.21 -1.38 13.57
CA VAL A 8 14.81 -0.18 12.84
C VAL A 8 14.44 0.92 13.85
N GLU A 9 15.14 2.06 13.81
CA GLU A 9 14.78 3.23 14.63
C GLU A 9 13.52 3.88 14.05
N LEU A 10 12.41 3.81 14.79
CA LEU A 10 11.17 4.52 14.43
C LEU A 10 11.19 5.91 15.07
N HIS A 11 11.29 6.94 14.23
CA HIS A 11 11.16 8.33 14.67
C HIS A 11 9.70 8.78 14.56
N PRO A 12 9.02 9.06 15.69
CA PRO A 12 7.65 9.53 15.66
C PRO A 12 7.57 10.93 15.04
N ARG A 13 6.57 11.12 14.19
CA ARG A 13 6.19 12.40 13.61
C ARG A 13 4.94 12.92 14.34
N PRO A 14 4.87 14.22 14.68
CA PRO A 14 3.67 14.80 15.24
C PRO A 14 2.59 14.90 14.15
N TYR A 15 1.84 13.80 13.96
CA TYR A 15 0.65 13.76 13.13
C TYR A 15 -0.55 13.46 14.04
N THR A 16 -1.18 14.54 14.52
CA THR A 16 -2.25 14.51 15.52
C THR A 16 -3.36 13.51 15.22
N PRO A 17 -3.89 13.39 13.98
CA PRO A 17 -4.99 12.47 13.71
C PRO A 17 -4.62 10.99 13.95
N TYR A 18 -3.39 10.60 13.66
CA TYR A 18 -2.91 9.23 13.92
C TYR A 18 -2.86 8.93 15.43
N TRP A 19 -2.31 9.83 16.23
CA TRP A 19 -2.20 9.62 17.67
C TRP A 19 -3.55 9.64 18.39
N ILE A 20 -4.53 10.41 17.88
CA ILE A 20 -5.92 10.34 18.32
C ILE A 20 -6.50 8.94 18.03
N LEU A 21 -6.30 8.41 16.82
CA LEU A 21 -6.76 7.05 16.47
C LEU A 21 -6.10 5.96 17.31
N VAL A 22 -4.79 6.07 17.60
CA VAL A 22 -4.09 5.13 18.49
C VAL A 22 -4.69 5.18 19.90
N SER A 23 -4.97 6.37 20.42
CA SER A 23 -5.60 6.53 21.74
C SER A 23 -7.01 5.95 21.77
N LEU A 24 -7.79 6.18 20.72
CA LEU A 24 -9.11 5.60 20.53
C LEU A 24 -9.04 4.06 20.48
N PHE A 25 -8.11 3.50 19.71
CA PHE A 25 -7.92 2.06 19.59
C PHE A 25 -7.60 1.41 20.93
N VAL A 26 -6.71 2.01 21.74
CA VAL A 26 -6.39 1.51 23.08
C VAL A 26 -7.61 1.57 24.00
N ALA A 27 -8.37 2.68 23.96
CA ALA A 27 -9.58 2.83 24.76
C ALA A 27 -10.66 1.82 24.37
N GLN A 28 -10.91 1.64 23.07
CA GLN A 28 -11.84 0.64 22.55
C GLN A 28 -11.40 -0.78 22.89
N THR A 29 -10.12 -1.12 22.73
CA THR A 29 -9.58 -2.45 23.09
C THR A 29 -9.87 -2.76 24.56
N THR A 30 -9.57 -1.80 25.44
CA THR A 30 -9.84 -1.92 26.87
C THR A 30 -11.33 -2.10 27.14
N ALA A 31 -12.18 -1.32 26.48
CA ALA A 31 -13.62 -1.39 26.66
C ALA A 31 -14.22 -2.69 26.11
N VAL A 32 -13.72 -3.22 24.98
CA VAL A 32 -14.15 -4.51 24.39
C VAL A 32 -13.92 -5.66 25.38
N CYS A 33 -12.84 -5.65 26.16
CA CYS A 33 -12.60 -6.67 27.19
C CYS A 33 -13.69 -6.75 28.27
N PHE A 34 -14.54 -5.72 28.39
CA PHE A 34 -15.64 -5.66 29.36
C PHE A 34 -17.02 -5.69 28.68
N THR A 35 -17.10 -5.96 27.37
CA THR A 35 -18.35 -6.07 26.61
C THR A 35 -18.42 -7.38 25.83
N HIS A 36 -19.55 -8.06 25.91
CA HIS A 36 -19.82 -9.24 25.09
C HIS A 36 -20.70 -8.82 23.91
N CYS A 37 -20.06 -8.25 22.88
CA CYS A 37 -20.74 -7.80 21.66
C CYS A 37 -19.85 -8.01 20.43
N LEU A 38 -20.40 -8.64 19.40
CA LEU A 38 -19.72 -8.97 18.15
C LEU A 38 -19.57 -7.73 17.27
N THR A 39 -20.61 -6.90 17.14
CA THR A 39 -20.54 -5.67 16.35
C THR A 39 -19.53 -4.67 16.94
N ALA A 40 -19.38 -4.63 18.27
CA ALA A 40 -18.33 -3.88 18.95
C ALA A 40 -16.93 -4.30 18.46
N ARG A 41 -16.64 -5.60 18.35
CA ARG A 41 -15.36 -6.09 17.82
C ARG A 41 -15.12 -5.66 16.38
N LEU A 42 -16.15 -5.60 15.53
CA LEU A 42 -16.02 -5.08 14.17
C LEU A 42 -15.64 -3.59 14.17
N ALA A 43 -16.22 -2.79 15.05
CA ALA A 43 -15.86 -1.37 15.17
C ALA A 43 -14.38 -1.21 15.55
N LEU A 44 -13.90 -2.01 16.51
CA LEU A 44 -12.48 -2.06 16.89
C LEU A 44 -11.57 -2.46 15.71
N CYS A 45 -11.98 -3.43 14.90
CA CYS A 45 -11.21 -3.87 13.72
C CYS A 45 -11.04 -2.75 12.69
N ASP A 46 -12.07 -1.94 12.46
CA ASP A 46 -11.98 -0.79 11.55
C ASP A 46 -11.08 0.33 12.10
N THR A 47 -11.14 0.60 13.42
CA THR A 47 -10.20 1.54 14.04
C THR A 47 -8.75 1.03 13.93
N LEU A 48 -8.51 -0.27 14.12
CA LEU A 48 -7.19 -0.87 13.88
C LEU A 48 -6.75 -0.73 12.42
N PHE A 49 -7.66 -0.95 11.46
CA PHE A 49 -7.38 -0.74 10.04
C PHE A 49 -6.90 0.69 9.77
N LEU A 50 -7.59 1.70 10.30
CA LEU A 50 -7.21 3.11 10.16
C LEU A 50 -5.86 3.41 10.81
N VAL A 51 -5.59 2.87 12.00
CA VAL A 51 -4.29 3.01 12.68
C VAL A 51 -3.17 2.45 11.81
N LEU A 52 -3.33 1.24 11.27
CA LEU A 52 -2.32 0.61 10.41
C LEU A 52 -2.14 1.37 9.09
N ALA A 53 -3.23 1.77 8.44
CA ALA A 53 -3.20 2.49 7.17
C ALA A 53 -2.55 3.88 7.27
N LEU A 54 -2.72 4.55 8.41
CA LEU A 54 -2.14 5.88 8.69
C LEU A 54 -0.79 5.82 9.40
N ASN A 55 -0.26 4.62 9.68
CA ASN A 55 0.99 4.44 10.42
C ASN A 55 2.17 5.20 9.78
N SER A 56 2.29 5.14 8.46
CA SER A 56 3.29 5.89 7.68
C SER A 56 3.22 7.42 7.80
N LYS A 57 2.12 7.98 8.32
CA LYS A 57 1.99 9.42 8.63
C LYS A 57 2.45 9.73 10.05
N GLY A 58 2.33 8.78 10.97
CA GLY A 58 2.76 8.88 12.37
C GLY A 58 4.26 8.69 12.58
N PHE A 59 4.99 8.15 11.59
CA PHE A 59 6.43 7.90 11.66
C PHE A 59 7.16 8.39 10.42
N VAL A 60 8.47 8.62 10.55
CA VAL A 60 9.35 8.86 9.41
C VAL A 60 9.55 7.52 8.68
N CYS A 61 9.01 7.41 7.47
CA CYS A 61 9.05 6.19 6.66
C CYS A 61 9.45 6.52 5.21
N SER A 62 10.00 5.54 4.49
CA SER A 62 10.22 5.65 3.06
C SER A 62 8.88 5.70 2.30
N GLU A 63 8.88 6.23 1.08
CA GLU A 63 7.66 6.35 0.27
C GLU A 63 6.98 4.99 0.03
N ASN A 64 7.78 3.93 -0.19
CA ASN A 64 7.27 2.56 -0.38
C ASN A 64 6.63 1.97 0.88
N ALA A 65 7.11 2.35 2.07
CA ALA A 65 6.56 1.85 3.33
C ALA A 65 5.08 2.26 3.50
N CYS A 66 4.65 3.38 2.91
CA CYS A 66 3.23 3.78 2.91
C CYS A 66 2.35 2.75 2.19
N GLY A 67 2.77 2.27 1.02
CA GLY A 67 2.08 1.21 0.27
C GLY A 67 2.03 -0.10 1.06
N VAL A 68 3.16 -0.51 1.64
CA VAL A 68 3.27 -1.73 2.45
C VAL A 68 2.34 -1.70 3.67
N TRP A 69 2.33 -0.59 4.44
CA TRP A 69 1.46 -0.46 5.61
C TRP A 69 -0.03 -0.51 5.25
N ARG A 70 -0.43 0.05 4.11
CA ARG A 70 -1.81 -0.03 3.62
C ARG A 70 -2.18 -1.44 3.18
N SER A 71 -1.34 -2.12 2.43
CA SER A 71 -1.63 -3.50 2.04
C SER A 71 -1.67 -4.42 3.25
N ALA A 72 -0.75 -4.25 4.20
CA ALA A 72 -0.77 -4.96 5.47
C ALA A 72 -2.04 -4.66 6.28
N SER A 73 -2.53 -3.41 6.28
CA SER A 73 -3.79 -3.07 6.95
C SER A 73 -4.97 -3.77 6.31
N ILE A 74 -5.05 -3.84 4.98
CA ILE A 74 -6.13 -4.56 4.27
C ILE A 74 -6.07 -6.06 4.58
N VAL A 75 -4.89 -6.68 4.53
CA VAL A 75 -4.72 -8.11 4.83
C VAL A 75 -5.13 -8.42 6.26
N ALA A 76 -4.68 -7.61 7.23
CA ALA A 76 -5.07 -7.75 8.63
C ALA A 76 -6.58 -7.59 8.80
N PHE A 77 -7.17 -6.59 8.15
CA PHE A 77 -8.61 -6.32 8.21
C PHE A 77 -9.44 -7.47 7.63
N GLU A 78 -9.07 -8.01 6.47
CA GLU A 78 -9.72 -9.20 5.88
C GLU A 78 -9.65 -10.42 6.80
N GLY A 79 -8.47 -10.69 7.38
CA GLY A 79 -8.32 -11.76 8.36
C GLY A 79 -9.25 -11.59 9.57
N LEU A 80 -9.39 -10.36 10.06
CA LEU A 80 -10.29 -10.03 11.16
C LEU A 80 -11.77 -10.12 10.76
N MET A 81 -12.14 -9.73 9.55
CA MET A 81 -13.50 -9.90 9.03
C MET A 81 -13.87 -11.38 8.94
N PHE A 82 -12.96 -12.22 8.46
CA PHE A 82 -13.17 -13.66 8.41
C PHE A 82 -13.38 -14.27 9.80
N VAL A 83 -12.53 -13.92 10.78
CA VAL A 83 -12.68 -14.42 12.17
C VAL A 83 -13.99 -13.95 12.80
N ASN A 84 -14.40 -12.70 12.60
CA ASN A 84 -15.68 -12.22 13.13
C ASN A 84 -16.87 -12.86 12.42
N PHE A 85 -16.77 -13.11 11.11
CA PHE A 85 -17.80 -13.79 10.33
C PHE A 85 -18.01 -15.23 10.83
N THR A 86 -16.93 -16.01 10.97
CA THR A 86 -17.03 -17.40 11.43
C THR A 86 -17.51 -17.48 12.87
N HIS A 87 -17.03 -16.60 13.75
CA HIS A 87 -17.48 -16.55 15.13
C HIS A 87 -18.97 -16.14 15.25
N ALA A 88 -19.43 -15.18 14.44
CA ALA A 88 -20.84 -14.81 14.39
C ALA A 88 -21.72 -15.95 13.86
N ALA A 89 -21.27 -16.67 12.84
CA ALA A 89 -21.96 -17.84 12.32
C ALA A 89 -22.05 -18.96 13.37
N GLN A 90 -20.96 -19.22 14.11
CA GLN A 90 -20.96 -20.16 15.22
C GLN A 90 -21.97 -19.76 16.29
N MET A 91 -22.00 -18.49 16.71
CA MET A 91 -22.95 -17.99 17.71
C MET A 91 -24.42 -18.10 17.29
N LEU A 92 -24.71 -18.13 15.98
CA LEU A 92 -26.07 -18.40 15.47
C LEU A 92 -26.46 -19.87 15.51
N ILE A 93 -25.48 -20.79 15.40
CA ILE A 93 -25.71 -22.24 15.33
C ILE A 93 -25.59 -22.88 16.73
N GLU A 94 -24.45 -22.66 17.39
CA GLU A 94 -24.09 -23.14 18.72
C GLU A 94 -24.32 -22.01 19.71
N ARG A 95 -25.59 -21.86 20.12
CA ARG A 95 -26.01 -20.78 21.00
C ARG A 95 -25.27 -20.85 22.33
N HIS A 96 -24.44 -19.87 22.62
CA HIS A 96 -23.93 -19.63 23.97
C HIS A 96 -24.86 -18.65 24.67
N ASP A 97 -25.34 -19.02 25.87
CA ASP A 97 -26.28 -18.23 26.69
C ASP A 97 -25.63 -16.99 27.36
N GLU A 98 -24.44 -16.59 26.94
CA GLU A 98 -23.86 -15.31 27.35
C GLU A 98 -24.59 -14.18 26.61
N GLY A 99 -25.47 -13.47 27.33
CA GLY A 99 -26.22 -12.34 26.78
C GLY A 99 -25.32 -11.27 26.16
N VAL A 100 -25.86 -10.52 25.20
CA VAL A 100 -25.17 -9.36 24.63
C VAL A 100 -25.12 -8.28 25.70
N HIS A 101 -23.91 -7.85 26.06
CA HIS A 101 -23.72 -6.82 27.09
C HIS A 101 -22.87 -5.68 26.53
N LEU A 102 -23.55 -4.60 26.13
CA LEU A 102 -22.91 -3.38 25.68
C LEU A 102 -22.85 -2.36 26.82
N ARG A 103 -21.66 -2.07 27.33
CA ARG A 103 -21.50 -1.05 28.37
C ARG A 103 -21.66 0.34 27.77
N GLY A 104 -22.30 1.27 28.49
CA GLY A 104 -22.45 2.67 28.06
C GLY A 104 -21.12 3.36 27.71
N ILE A 105 -20.01 2.95 28.32
CA ILE A 105 -18.66 3.40 27.97
C ILE A 105 -18.34 3.10 26.50
N TYR A 106 -18.71 1.91 26.00
CA TYR A 106 -18.45 1.51 24.62
C TYR A 106 -19.28 2.30 23.62
N ILE A 107 -20.54 2.60 23.96
CA ILE A 107 -21.41 3.47 23.16
C ILE A 107 -20.77 4.86 23.03
N GLY A 108 -20.27 5.44 24.13
CA GLY A 108 -19.54 6.71 24.11
C GLY A 108 -18.31 6.68 23.19
N LEU A 109 -17.53 5.59 23.25
CA LEU A 109 -16.37 5.40 22.35
C LEU A 109 -16.77 5.22 20.89
N THR A 110 -17.91 4.58 20.60
CA THR A 110 -18.43 4.43 19.23
C THR A 110 -18.90 5.77 18.66
N LEU A 111 -19.55 6.61 19.46
CA LEU A 111 -19.91 7.97 19.04
C LEU A 111 -18.67 8.84 18.78
N LEU A 112 -17.65 8.71 19.64
CA LEU A 112 -16.37 9.39 19.44
C LEU A 112 -15.65 8.90 18.17
N ASP A 113 -15.68 7.60 17.89
CA ASP A 113 -15.12 7.01 16.68
C ASP A 113 -15.79 7.56 15.41
N ILE A 114 -17.13 7.62 15.39
CA ILE A 114 -17.91 8.23 14.30
C ILE A 114 -17.48 9.69 14.10
N LEU A 115 -17.36 10.47 15.19
CA LEU A 115 -16.94 11.87 15.12
C LEU A 115 -15.53 12.00 14.51
N ILE A 116 -14.58 11.19 14.96
CA ILE A 116 -13.20 11.20 14.45
C ILE A 116 -13.19 10.86 12.95
N LYS A 117 -13.91 9.82 12.54
CA LYS A 117 -14.02 9.41 11.12
C LYS A 117 -14.66 10.49 10.25
N LEU A 118 -15.70 11.16 10.75
CA LEU A 118 -16.32 12.29 10.05
C LEU A 118 -15.32 13.42 9.85
N VAL A 119 -14.55 13.80 10.88
CA VAL A 119 -13.50 14.82 10.77
C VAL A 119 -12.44 14.40 9.77
N LEU A 120 -11.94 13.16 9.82
CA LEU A 120 -10.97 12.64 8.87
C LEU A 120 -11.48 12.67 7.43
N MET A 121 -12.76 12.32 7.23
CA MET A 121 -13.38 12.32 5.91
C MET A 121 -13.58 13.75 5.38
N CYS A 122 -14.10 14.67 6.19
CA CYS A 122 -14.28 16.08 5.83
C CYS A 122 -12.94 16.78 5.55
N ALA A 123 -11.89 16.44 6.30
CA ALA A 123 -10.54 16.97 6.10
C ALA A 123 -9.77 16.29 4.95
N GLN A 124 -10.39 15.34 4.23
CA GLN A 124 -9.75 14.54 3.18
C GLN A 124 -8.48 13.81 3.64
N MET A 125 -8.43 13.41 4.92
CA MET A 125 -7.31 12.72 5.56
C MET A 125 -7.49 11.20 5.62
N MET A 126 -8.64 10.67 5.18
CA MET A 126 -8.87 9.23 5.10
C MET A 126 -7.88 8.54 4.16
N PRO A 127 -7.41 7.33 4.49
CA PRO A 127 -6.47 6.61 3.64
C PRO A 127 -7.13 6.29 2.29
N ASN A 128 -6.40 6.54 1.18
CA ASN A 128 -6.86 6.12 -0.14
C ASN A 128 -6.55 4.64 -0.35
N ILE A 129 -7.60 3.83 -0.49
CA ILE A 129 -7.58 2.37 -0.58
C ILE A 129 -8.01 1.87 -1.96
N TYR A 130 -7.98 2.73 -2.99
CA TYR A 130 -8.41 2.39 -4.36
C TYR A 130 -9.87 1.91 -4.46
N VAL A 131 -10.71 2.35 -3.53
CA VAL A 131 -12.16 2.13 -3.49
C VAL A 131 -12.90 3.41 -3.85
N GLY A 132 -14.11 3.28 -4.42
CA GLY A 132 -14.96 4.43 -4.72
C GLY A 132 -15.45 5.13 -3.44
N HIS A 133 -15.94 6.38 -3.55
CA HIS A 133 -16.38 7.16 -2.39
C HIS A 133 -17.44 6.45 -1.53
N VAL A 134 -18.46 5.84 -2.16
CA VAL A 134 -19.51 5.11 -1.45
C VAL A 134 -18.93 3.90 -0.71
N SER A 135 -18.08 3.12 -1.37
CA SER A 135 -17.40 1.97 -0.75
C SER A 135 -16.51 2.40 0.42
N ASN A 136 -15.86 3.57 0.33
CA ASN A 136 -15.06 4.11 1.42
C ASN A 136 -15.91 4.49 2.64
N ILE A 137 -17.09 5.09 2.42
CA ILE A 137 -18.05 5.39 3.49
C ILE A 137 -18.53 4.10 4.13
N LEU A 138 -18.95 3.12 3.32
CA LEU A 138 -19.42 1.83 3.82
C LEU A 138 -18.33 1.10 4.60
N LEU A 139 -17.08 1.10 4.14
CA LEU A 139 -15.98 0.44 4.82
C LEU A 139 -15.80 0.95 6.26
N HIS A 140 -15.89 2.27 6.46
CA HIS A 140 -15.53 2.90 7.73
C HIS A 140 -16.71 3.17 8.67
N PHE A 141 -17.94 3.21 8.16
CA PHE A 141 -19.12 3.50 8.97
C PHE A 141 -20.03 2.30 9.19
N SER A 142 -19.92 1.20 8.43
CA SER A 142 -20.85 0.07 8.59
C SER A 142 -20.74 -0.60 9.97
N SER A 143 -19.52 -0.82 10.47
CA SER A 143 -19.29 -1.47 11.78
C SER A 143 -19.80 -0.63 12.96
N THR A 144 -19.53 0.68 12.96
CA THR A 144 -20.04 1.61 13.98
C THR A 144 -21.56 1.78 13.89
N SER A 145 -22.12 1.77 12.69
CA SER A 145 -23.57 1.85 12.49
C SER A 145 -24.28 0.58 12.98
N ALA A 146 -23.71 -0.59 12.70
CA ALA A 146 -24.20 -1.87 13.22
C ALA A 146 -24.13 -1.91 14.76
N THR A 147 -23.03 -1.45 15.35
CA THR A 147 -22.88 -1.35 16.81
C THR A 147 -23.93 -0.43 17.42
N LEU A 148 -24.17 0.74 16.82
CA LEU A 148 -25.19 1.67 17.30
C LEU A 148 -26.60 1.10 17.15
N ALA A 149 -26.88 0.39 16.05
CA ALA A 149 -28.17 -0.29 15.86
C ALA A 149 -28.41 -1.36 16.93
N VAL A 150 -27.39 -2.17 17.27
CA VAL A 150 -27.46 -3.13 18.38
C VAL A 150 -27.68 -2.41 19.71
N ALA A 151 -26.97 -1.30 19.97
CA ALA A 151 -27.14 -0.51 21.19
C ALA A 151 -28.56 0.07 21.33
N ILE A 152 -29.14 0.56 20.24
CA ILE A 152 -30.51 1.09 20.20
C ILE A 152 -31.51 -0.04 20.45
N LEU A 153 -31.32 -1.21 19.81
CA LEU A 153 -32.17 -2.38 20.02
C LEU A 153 -32.08 -2.89 21.45
N ASP A 154 -30.89 -2.90 22.05
CA ASP A 154 -30.66 -3.26 23.46
C ASP A 154 -31.39 -2.31 24.42
N TYR A 155 -31.37 -1.00 24.12
CA TYR A 155 -32.06 -0.01 24.92
C TYR A 155 -33.60 -0.09 24.85
N PHE A 156 -34.16 -0.33 23.66
CA PHE A 156 -35.62 -0.30 23.44
C PHE A 156 -36.28 -1.69 23.51
N GLY A 157 -35.56 -2.76 23.21
CA GLY A 157 -36.08 -4.12 23.09
C GLY A 157 -35.80 -4.94 24.34
N HIS A 158 -36.65 -4.84 25.37
CA HIS A 158 -36.55 -5.70 26.57
C HIS A 158 -36.85 -7.20 26.31
N GLU A 159 -37.03 -7.62 25.05
CA GLU A 159 -37.15 -9.03 24.69
C GLU A 159 -35.77 -9.64 24.43
N ASP A 160 -35.20 -10.25 25.47
CA ASP A 160 -33.86 -10.86 25.47
C ASP A 160 -33.58 -11.71 24.21
N GLY A 161 -34.60 -12.41 23.67
CA GLY A 161 -34.47 -13.28 22.52
C GLY A 161 -34.15 -12.61 21.17
N LEU A 162 -34.56 -11.36 20.96
CA LEU A 162 -34.36 -10.65 19.69
C LEU A 162 -32.90 -10.15 19.56
N ILE A 163 -32.38 -9.55 20.63
CA ILE A 163 -31.02 -8.98 20.67
C ILE A 163 -29.96 -10.09 20.56
N LEU A 164 -30.20 -11.21 21.25
CA LEU A 164 -29.36 -12.42 21.19
C LEU A 164 -29.16 -12.95 19.75
N LYS A 165 -30.10 -12.68 18.83
CA LYS A 165 -29.97 -13.03 17.41
C LYS A 165 -29.50 -11.87 16.55
N ALA A 166 -29.83 -10.64 16.93
CA ALA A 166 -29.52 -9.44 16.15
C ALA A 166 -28.02 -9.16 16.07
N ASP A 167 -27.28 -9.21 17.19
CA ASP A 167 -25.83 -8.92 17.21
C ASP A 167 -25.02 -9.85 16.28
N PRO A 168 -25.15 -11.18 16.34
CA PRO A 168 -24.44 -12.05 15.41
C PRO A 168 -24.95 -11.92 13.96
N MET A 169 -26.24 -11.69 13.72
CA MET A 169 -26.74 -11.43 12.36
C MET A 169 -26.15 -10.16 11.75
N PHE A 170 -26.16 -9.05 12.49
CA PHE A 170 -25.54 -7.80 12.02
C PHE A 170 -24.05 -7.96 11.81
N THR A 171 -23.36 -8.70 12.68
CA THR A 171 -21.93 -8.97 12.52
C THR A 171 -21.65 -9.78 11.26
N LEU A 172 -22.43 -10.83 10.99
CA LEU A 172 -22.27 -11.68 9.81
C LEU A 172 -22.47 -10.87 8.53
N ILE A 173 -23.58 -10.12 8.44
CA ILE A 173 -23.91 -9.29 7.28
C ILE A 173 -22.84 -8.21 7.07
N THR A 174 -22.46 -7.50 8.15
CA THR A 174 -21.48 -6.42 8.08
C THR A 174 -20.11 -6.94 7.67
N SER A 175 -19.66 -8.07 8.24
CA SER A 175 -18.38 -8.69 7.87
C SER A 175 -18.35 -9.08 6.39
N ALA A 176 -19.45 -9.62 5.85
CA ALA A 176 -19.55 -9.96 4.43
C ALA A 176 -19.47 -8.72 3.52
N ILE A 177 -20.19 -7.65 3.88
CA ILE A 177 -20.14 -6.37 3.13
C ILE A 177 -18.72 -5.80 3.15
N LEU A 178 -18.07 -5.77 4.32
CA LEU A 178 -16.73 -5.23 4.48
C LEU A 178 -15.69 -6.05 3.69
N ALA A 179 -15.77 -7.38 3.73
CA ALA A 179 -14.90 -8.26 2.94
C ALA A 179 -15.10 -8.09 1.42
N MET A 180 -16.36 -7.94 0.97
CA MET A 180 -16.65 -7.66 -0.46
C MET A 180 -16.05 -6.32 -0.94
N ILE A 181 -15.84 -5.36 -0.04
CA ILE A 181 -15.23 -4.06 -0.37
C ILE A 181 -13.70 -4.13 -0.29
N ALA A 182 -13.15 -4.73 0.76
CA ALA A 182 -11.72 -4.72 1.03
C ALA A 182 -10.94 -5.74 0.17
N LEU A 183 -11.53 -6.88 -0.21
CA LEU A 183 -10.85 -7.89 -1.02
C LEU A 183 -10.49 -7.39 -2.44
N PRO A 184 -11.39 -6.73 -3.21
CA PRO A 184 -11.00 -6.10 -4.47
C PRO A 184 -9.95 -5.00 -4.30
N ALA A 185 -10.00 -4.25 -3.20
CA ALA A 185 -9.02 -3.22 -2.88
C ALA A 185 -7.62 -3.82 -2.66
N PHE A 186 -7.54 -4.99 -2.00
CA PHE A 186 -6.31 -5.75 -1.86
C PHE A 186 -5.71 -6.12 -3.22
N PHE A 187 -6.49 -6.75 -4.10
CA PHE A 187 -5.99 -7.17 -5.42
C PHE A 187 -5.50 -6.00 -6.28
N ARG A 188 -6.10 -4.81 -6.15
CA ARG A 188 -5.60 -3.60 -6.81
C ARG A 188 -4.27 -3.11 -6.26
N SER A 189 -3.94 -3.44 -5.00
CA SER A 189 -2.67 -3.07 -4.37
C SER A 189 -1.53 -4.05 -4.66
N VAL A 190 -1.83 -5.31 -5.02
CA VAL A 190 -0.83 -6.36 -5.27
C VAL A 190 0.22 -5.96 -6.32
N PRO A 191 -0.14 -5.43 -7.50
CA PRO A 191 0.86 -5.04 -8.50
C PRO A 191 1.88 -4.01 -8.00
N LEU A 192 1.45 -3.12 -7.09
CA LEU A 192 2.33 -2.11 -6.49
C LEU A 192 3.31 -2.73 -5.49
N LEU A 193 2.90 -3.77 -4.77
CA LEU A 193 3.75 -4.48 -3.81
C LEU A 193 4.78 -5.37 -4.51
N CYS A 194 4.37 -6.01 -5.61
CA CYS A 194 5.22 -6.88 -6.41
C CYS A 194 6.18 -6.10 -7.32
N GLY A 195 6.01 -4.78 -7.43
CA GLY A 195 6.81 -3.95 -8.33
C GLY A 195 6.53 -4.27 -9.80
N ASP A 196 5.28 -4.61 -10.13
CA ASP A 196 4.88 -4.94 -11.49
C ASP A 196 5.15 -3.78 -12.45
N VAL A 197 5.28 -4.12 -13.73
CA VAL A 197 5.38 -3.14 -14.81
C VAL A 197 4.05 -2.36 -14.90
N PRO A 198 4.07 -1.03 -15.06
CA PRO A 198 2.86 -0.24 -15.30
C PRO A 198 2.07 -0.79 -16.50
N SER A 199 0.74 -0.89 -16.37
CA SER A 199 -0.12 -1.49 -17.42
C SER A 199 -0.01 -0.81 -18.79
N ASN A 200 0.36 0.47 -18.79
CA ASN A 200 0.49 1.28 -20.01
C ASN A 200 1.90 1.24 -20.60
N PHE A 201 2.87 0.61 -19.92
CA PHE A 201 4.25 0.53 -20.38
C PHE A 201 4.55 -0.85 -20.95
N LYS A 202 4.85 -0.90 -22.24
CA LYS A 202 5.19 -2.14 -22.94
C LYS A 202 6.69 -2.27 -23.11
N VAL A 203 7.29 -3.10 -22.28
CA VAL A 203 8.74 -3.32 -22.22
C VAL A 203 9.32 -3.74 -23.57
N ASP A 204 8.66 -4.67 -24.26
CA ASP A 204 9.19 -5.23 -25.51
C ASP A 204 9.12 -4.24 -26.67
N GLU A 205 8.04 -3.44 -26.75
CA GLU A 205 7.93 -2.36 -27.73
C GLU A 205 9.02 -1.30 -27.51
N PHE A 206 9.27 -0.92 -26.26
CA PHE A 206 10.33 0.03 -25.91
C PHE A 206 11.73 -0.50 -26.25
N LYS A 207 12.02 -1.78 -25.97
CA LYS A 207 13.28 -2.43 -26.37
C LYS A 207 13.45 -2.40 -27.89
N ALA A 208 12.40 -2.73 -28.64
CA ALA A 208 12.43 -2.72 -30.10
C ALA A 208 12.68 -1.29 -30.64
N GLU A 209 12.08 -0.27 -30.05
CA GLU A 209 12.29 1.13 -30.43
C GLU A 209 13.75 1.57 -30.22
N ILE A 210 14.36 1.25 -29.07
CA ILE A 210 15.78 1.54 -28.82
C ILE A 210 16.68 0.87 -29.87
N ASN A 211 16.46 -0.42 -30.11
CA ASN A 211 17.27 -1.20 -31.04
C ASN A 211 17.11 -0.72 -32.49
N ALA A 212 15.93 -0.23 -32.87
CA ALA A 212 15.68 0.33 -34.19
C ALA A 212 16.30 1.73 -34.36
N LYS A 213 16.29 2.53 -33.28
CA LYS A 213 16.75 3.92 -33.32
C LYS A 213 18.27 4.06 -33.30
N PHE A 214 18.98 3.16 -32.65
CA PHE A 214 20.44 3.22 -32.49
C PHE A 214 21.09 2.00 -33.16
N CYS A 215 21.59 2.15 -34.39
CA CYS A 215 22.10 1.04 -35.21
C CYS A 215 23.22 0.21 -34.56
N SER A 216 24.04 0.80 -33.70
CA SER A 216 25.15 0.13 -33.01
C SER A 216 24.86 -0.15 -31.53
N THR A 217 23.60 -0.07 -31.10
CA THR A 217 23.24 -0.17 -29.68
C THR A 217 22.04 -1.08 -29.49
N TYR A 218 22.06 -1.91 -28.45
CA TYR A 218 20.89 -2.69 -28.07
C TYR A 218 20.65 -2.68 -26.55
N CYS A 219 19.39 -2.78 -26.16
CA CYS A 219 19.00 -2.92 -24.76
C CYS A 219 19.15 -4.39 -24.33
N GLN A 220 20.13 -4.71 -23.48
CA GLN A 220 20.33 -6.08 -22.99
C GLN A 220 19.29 -6.46 -21.95
N HIS A 221 19.08 -5.61 -20.95
CA HIS A 221 18.10 -5.84 -19.90
C HIS A 221 17.41 -4.53 -19.50
N ILE A 222 16.16 -4.62 -19.09
CA ILE A 222 15.39 -3.52 -18.51
C ILE A 222 14.52 -4.07 -17.38
N HIS A 223 14.56 -3.38 -16.26
CA HIS A 223 13.65 -3.54 -15.14
C HIS A 223 12.84 -2.26 -15.01
N VAL A 224 11.52 -2.40 -15.05
CA VAL A 224 10.59 -1.31 -14.78
C VAL A 224 9.74 -1.76 -13.61
N TYR A 225 9.70 -0.95 -12.57
CA TYR A 225 8.91 -1.23 -11.38
C TYR A 225 8.06 -0.02 -11.02
N ARG A 226 6.77 -0.26 -10.83
CA ARG A 226 5.80 0.78 -10.49
C ARG A 226 6.05 1.32 -9.08
N ARG A 227 5.81 2.63 -8.92
CA ARG A 227 6.02 3.38 -7.68
C ARG A 227 4.71 3.94 -7.15
N TRP A 228 4.42 3.64 -5.90
CA TRP A 228 3.31 4.23 -5.15
C TRP A 228 3.47 5.76 -5.03
N PRO A 229 2.38 6.57 -5.01
CA PRO A 229 0.94 6.23 -5.09
C PRO A 229 0.37 6.20 -6.51
N THR A 230 1.17 6.56 -7.51
CA THR A 230 0.70 6.83 -8.87
C THR A 230 1.04 5.69 -9.82
N ASP A 231 0.71 5.84 -11.10
CA ASP A 231 1.22 5.02 -12.20
C ASP A 231 2.67 5.35 -12.60
N SER A 232 3.33 6.21 -11.81
CA SER A 232 4.75 6.46 -12.02
C SER A 232 5.57 5.20 -11.79
N PHE A 233 6.75 5.16 -12.38
CA PHE A 233 7.65 4.02 -12.26
C PHE A 233 9.09 4.48 -12.19
N ASP A 234 9.97 3.60 -11.73
CA ASP A 234 11.40 3.75 -11.92
C ASP A 234 11.87 2.71 -12.93
N ALA A 235 12.88 3.07 -13.70
CA ALA A 235 13.45 2.23 -14.74
C ALA A 235 14.95 2.07 -14.53
N PHE A 236 15.40 0.82 -14.58
CA PHE A 236 16.81 0.47 -14.64
C PHE A 236 17.03 -0.31 -15.93
N LEU A 237 17.95 0.14 -16.77
CA LEU A 237 18.28 -0.58 -17.99
C LEU A 237 19.78 -0.65 -18.25
N SER A 238 20.18 -1.75 -18.87
CA SER A 238 21.53 -1.98 -19.35
C SER A 238 21.54 -1.89 -20.88
N VAL A 239 22.39 -1.00 -21.39
CA VAL A 239 22.48 -0.66 -22.81
C VAL A 239 23.88 -1.00 -23.30
N VAL A 240 23.93 -1.84 -24.33
CA VAL A 240 25.18 -2.27 -24.94
C VAL A 240 25.44 -1.46 -26.19
N HIS A 241 26.56 -0.73 -26.22
CA HIS A 241 27.04 0.01 -27.38
C HIS A 241 28.21 -0.73 -28.02
N ARG A 242 28.09 -1.05 -29.30
CA ARG A 242 29.15 -1.67 -30.10
C ARG A 242 29.96 -0.61 -30.82
N CYS A 243 31.28 -0.67 -30.69
CA CYS A 243 32.18 0.23 -31.40
C CYS A 243 33.41 -0.50 -31.91
N SER A 244 33.98 0.01 -33.01
CA SER A 244 35.26 -0.46 -33.54
C SER A 244 36.41 0.23 -32.81
N THR A 245 37.28 -0.55 -32.17
CA THR A 245 38.49 -0.08 -31.45
C THR A 245 39.62 0.32 -32.41
N SER A 246 39.47 0.03 -33.70
CA SER A 246 40.49 0.31 -34.72
C SER A 246 40.50 1.77 -35.19
N GLU A 247 39.49 2.57 -34.84
CA GLU A 247 39.41 3.98 -35.21
C GLU A 247 40.23 4.89 -34.27
N PRO A 248 40.90 5.93 -34.80
CA PRO A 248 41.52 6.94 -33.94
C PRO A 248 40.45 7.67 -33.12
N ASN A 249 40.72 7.91 -31.83
CA ASN A 249 39.81 8.56 -30.88
C ASN A 249 38.47 7.81 -30.66
N TRP A 250 38.45 6.49 -30.86
CA TRP A 250 37.25 5.67 -30.65
C TRP A 250 36.67 5.81 -29.23
N GLU A 251 37.52 5.94 -28.20
CA GLU A 251 37.11 6.11 -26.79
C GLU A 251 36.26 7.39 -26.60
N GLU A 252 36.74 8.54 -27.10
CA GLU A 252 36.03 9.82 -27.01
C GLU A 252 34.74 9.83 -27.85
N CYS A 253 34.73 9.10 -28.97
CA CYS A 253 33.56 8.94 -29.81
C CYS A 253 32.48 8.08 -29.13
N ALA A 254 32.88 6.92 -28.60
CA ALA A 254 32.00 6.01 -27.86
C ALA A 254 31.39 6.68 -26.62
N GLN A 255 32.18 7.47 -25.89
CA GLN A 255 31.69 8.27 -24.76
C GLN A 255 30.60 9.27 -25.16
N ARG A 256 30.86 10.08 -26.20
CA ARG A 256 29.89 11.09 -26.66
C ARG A 256 28.60 10.42 -27.12
N ASN A 257 28.70 9.28 -27.81
CA ASN A 257 27.55 8.51 -28.26
C ASN A 257 26.76 7.95 -27.08
N ILE A 258 27.41 7.33 -26.08
CA ILE A 258 26.74 6.81 -24.89
C ILE A 258 26.04 7.91 -24.11
N ILE A 259 26.68 9.05 -23.88
CA ILE A 259 26.06 10.18 -23.17
C ILE A 259 24.81 10.64 -23.90
N LYS A 260 24.87 10.74 -25.24
CA LYS A 260 23.72 11.10 -26.08
C LYS A 260 22.60 10.06 -25.95
N ILE A 261 22.92 8.77 -26.07
CA ILE A 261 21.97 7.65 -25.96
C ILE A 261 21.31 7.65 -24.57
N GLN A 262 22.09 7.74 -23.49
CA GLN A 262 21.60 7.80 -22.13
C GLN A 262 20.63 8.98 -21.93
N ASN A 263 20.97 10.16 -22.42
CA ASN A 263 20.13 11.35 -22.29
C ASN A 263 18.83 11.22 -23.09
N GLU A 264 18.87 10.64 -24.27
CA GLU A 264 17.67 10.37 -25.07
C GLU A 264 16.76 9.34 -24.39
N ILE A 265 17.32 8.22 -23.91
CA ILE A 265 16.57 7.19 -23.19
C ILE A 265 15.93 7.76 -21.93
N ARG A 266 16.69 8.51 -21.12
CA ARG A 266 16.14 9.21 -19.94
C ARG A 266 15.00 10.13 -20.33
N SER A 267 15.17 10.94 -21.37
CA SER A 267 14.14 11.86 -21.86
C SER A 267 12.85 11.14 -22.25
N VAL A 268 12.95 10.02 -22.99
CA VAL A 268 11.78 9.23 -23.39
C VAL A 268 11.08 8.60 -22.18
N LEU A 269 11.83 7.96 -21.29
CA LEU A 269 11.27 7.30 -20.11
C LEU A 269 10.63 8.30 -19.14
N THR A 270 11.26 9.46 -18.90
CA THR A 270 10.68 10.51 -18.07
C THR A 270 9.40 11.07 -18.69
N LYS A 271 9.33 11.25 -20.02
CA LYS A 271 8.08 11.63 -20.71
C LYS A 271 6.98 10.57 -20.59
N ALA A 272 7.37 9.29 -20.51
CA ALA A 272 6.45 8.19 -20.30
C ALA A 272 5.97 8.04 -18.84
N GLY A 273 6.53 8.82 -17.90
CA GLY A 273 6.13 8.81 -16.49
C GLY A 273 7.15 8.22 -15.52
N ALA A 274 8.39 7.96 -15.97
CA ALA A 274 9.46 7.53 -15.09
C ALA A 274 9.91 8.65 -14.14
N ARG A 275 10.05 8.37 -12.84
CA ARG A 275 10.60 9.33 -11.85
C ARG A 275 12.11 9.24 -11.79
N GLU A 276 12.64 8.03 -11.67
CA GLU A 276 14.07 7.76 -11.68
C GLU A 276 14.44 6.80 -12.82
N VAL A 277 15.47 7.17 -13.59
CA VAL A 277 15.95 6.39 -14.73
C VAL A 277 17.45 6.18 -14.62
N THR A 278 17.85 4.94 -14.38
CA THR A 278 19.26 4.53 -14.39
C THR A 278 19.55 3.79 -15.68
N VAL A 279 20.54 4.28 -16.42
CA VAL A 279 21.03 3.67 -17.66
C VAL A 279 22.48 3.26 -17.43
N GLU A 280 22.72 1.96 -17.34
CA GLU A 280 24.05 1.36 -17.23
C GLU A 280 24.59 1.09 -18.64
N PRO A 281 25.65 1.79 -19.07
CA PRO A 281 26.24 1.57 -20.39
C PRO A 281 27.25 0.41 -20.35
N LEU A 282 27.26 -0.41 -21.38
CA LEU A 282 28.31 -1.41 -21.61
C LEU A 282 28.91 -1.18 -23.00
N ILE A 283 30.21 -0.99 -23.09
CA ILE A 283 30.93 -0.88 -24.37
C ILE A 283 31.50 -2.24 -24.72
N VAL A 284 31.21 -2.70 -25.93
CA VAL A 284 31.69 -3.98 -26.45
C VAL A 284 32.30 -3.76 -27.81
N GLU A 285 33.40 -4.46 -28.08
CA GLU A 285 34.02 -4.44 -29.39
C GLU A 285 33.11 -5.12 -30.44
N GLU A 286 33.07 -4.58 -31.65
CA GLU A 286 32.17 -5.07 -32.70
C GLU A 286 32.48 -6.51 -33.17
N THR A 287 33.75 -6.92 -33.05
CA THR A 287 34.28 -8.20 -33.58
C THR A 287 34.58 -9.24 -32.50
N SER A 288 34.54 -8.89 -31.22
CA SER A 288 34.83 -9.80 -30.11
C SER A 288 33.75 -9.73 -29.03
N SER A 289 33.49 -10.85 -28.35
CA SER A 289 32.63 -10.88 -27.17
C SER A 289 33.33 -10.32 -25.92
N ALA A 290 34.53 -9.74 -26.06
CA ALA A 290 35.26 -9.14 -24.96
C ALA A 290 34.57 -7.82 -24.56
N SER A 291 33.89 -7.87 -23.43
CA SER A 291 33.31 -6.70 -22.78
C SER A 291 34.41 -5.82 -22.21
N TRP A 292 34.33 -4.53 -22.51
CA TRP A 292 35.26 -3.56 -21.96
C TRP A 292 34.74 -3.08 -20.59
N TYR A 293 35.30 -3.62 -19.51
CA TYR A 293 34.91 -3.33 -18.12
C TYR A 293 35.68 -2.17 -17.47
N ARG A 294 36.36 -1.34 -18.25
CA ARG A 294 37.16 -0.25 -17.68
C ARG A 294 36.31 1.02 -17.62
N CYS A 295 36.26 1.64 -16.45
CA CYS A 295 35.89 3.04 -16.36
C CYS A 295 36.78 3.83 -17.32
N VAL A 296 36.18 4.68 -18.15
CA VAL A 296 36.92 5.37 -19.22
C VAL A 296 38.01 6.31 -18.66
N ASN A 297 37.93 6.66 -17.37
CA ASN A 297 38.96 7.45 -16.71
C ASN A 297 39.08 7.03 -15.23
N GLN A 298 40.30 6.95 -14.68
CA GLN A 298 40.57 6.70 -13.26
C GLN A 298 39.96 7.77 -12.33
N SER A 299 39.59 8.92 -12.89
CA SER A 299 38.97 10.04 -12.17
C SER A 299 37.43 10.01 -12.14
N CYS A 300 36.76 9.07 -12.83
CA CYS A 300 35.30 9.01 -12.80
C CYS A 300 34.79 8.32 -11.52
N ARG A 301 34.04 9.08 -10.71
CA ARG A 301 33.42 8.59 -9.46
C ARG A 301 31.97 8.12 -9.62
N ASN A 302 31.36 8.35 -10.79
CA ASN A 302 29.96 7.99 -11.04
C ASN A 302 29.84 6.67 -11.81
N LYS A 303 28.92 5.79 -11.38
CA LYS A 303 28.55 4.51 -12.03
C LYS A 303 28.03 4.65 -13.47
N SER A 304 27.89 5.87 -13.99
CA SER A 304 27.49 6.15 -15.37
C SER A 304 28.68 6.28 -16.33
N CYS A 305 29.92 6.30 -15.80
CA CYS A 305 31.17 6.42 -16.58
C CYS A 305 31.92 5.08 -16.75
N CYS A 306 31.39 4.04 -16.11
CA CYS A 306 31.83 2.67 -16.10
C CYS A 306 30.55 1.85 -16.37
#